data_AF-A0AB39TU27-F1
#
_entry.id   AF-A0AB39TU27-F1
#
_cell.length_a   1.000
_cell.length_b   1.000
_cell.length_c   1.000
_cell.angle_alpha   90.00
_cell.angle_beta   90.00
_cell.angle_gamma   90.00
#
_symmetry.space_group_name_H-M   'P 1'
#
loop_
_entity.id
_entity.type
_entity.pdbx_description
1 polymer ?
#
loop_
_entity_poly.entity_id
_entity_poly.type
_entity_poly.pdbx_seq_one_letter_code
_entity_poly.pdbx_strand_id
1 'polypeptide(L)'
;MSVDHFWRRLPGRAVDGCSPQELGELVPRHRDVRYDRLAAAGLALGVRRTALLMELALTENGLHPDPAARLPVYGGPPGRPGRPGPPGPPGPDGAAAAGVPLVLRPEQVAAAAAFLRGSALGELVRQQAAVLARTVATQGFPTPWSEAWAARIVADLRDLRDFFADAAAAGDAVLVGDAERAVQGNSGGARS
;
A
#
# COMPACT_ATOMS: atom_id res chain seq x y z
N MET A 1 14.54 -13.45 -0.89
CA MET A 1 14.21 -12.31 -1.78
C MET A 1 13.44 -11.28 -0.97
N SER A 2 13.84 -10.00 -0.98
CA SER A 2 13.21 -8.95 -0.16
C SER A 2 11.89 -8.48 -0.79
N VAL A 3 10.82 -8.47 -0.01
CA VAL A 3 9.52 -7.86 -0.32
C VAL A 3 9.52 -6.49 0.36
N ASP A 4 9.07 -5.44 -0.32
CA ASP A 4 9.22 -4.05 0.15
C ASP A 4 7.89 -3.33 0.45
N HIS A 5 6.76 -3.94 0.10
CA HIS A 5 5.44 -3.41 0.43
C HIS A 5 4.48 -4.54 0.77
N PHE A 6 3.68 -4.35 1.83
CA PHE A 6 2.85 -5.39 2.42
C PHE A 6 1.44 -4.92 2.72
N TRP A 7 0.49 -5.83 2.52
CA TRP A 7 -0.89 -5.74 2.98
C TRP A 7 -1.18 -6.90 3.93
N ARG A 8 -1.91 -6.62 5.01
CA ARG A 8 -2.39 -7.62 5.98
C ARG A 8 -3.86 -7.39 6.23
N ARG A 9 -4.70 -8.42 6.06
CA ARG A 9 -6.13 -8.33 6.42
C ARG A 9 -6.42 -8.77 7.85
N LEU A 10 -7.34 -8.13 8.53
CA LEU A 10 -7.76 -8.50 9.87
C LEU A 10 -9.28 -8.33 9.97
N PRO A 11 -9.98 -9.13 10.80
CA PRO A 11 -11.38 -8.87 11.08
C PRO A 11 -11.57 -7.40 11.51
N GLY A 12 -12.54 -6.68 10.93
CA GLY A 12 -12.68 -5.23 11.17
C GLY A 12 -12.69 -4.84 12.65
N ARG A 13 -13.43 -5.62 13.47
CA ARG A 13 -13.52 -5.46 14.93
C ARG A 13 -12.20 -5.65 15.69
N ALA A 14 -11.26 -6.40 15.12
CA ALA A 14 -9.95 -6.63 15.76
C ALA A 14 -9.07 -5.38 15.73
N VAL A 15 -9.35 -4.44 14.81
CA VAL A 15 -8.58 -3.20 14.67
C VAL A 15 -9.00 -2.16 15.72
N ASP A 16 -10.26 -2.16 16.15
CA ASP A 16 -10.78 -1.15 17.09
C ASP A 16 -10.18 -1.24 18.50
N GLY A 17 -9.68 -2.41 18.87
CA GLY A 17 -9.04 -2.64 20.16
C GLY A 17 -7.51 -2.48 20.16
N CYS A 18 -6.89 -2.23 19.01
CA CYS A 18 -5.43 -2.18 18.89
C CYS A 18 -4.90 -0.74 18.87
N SER A 19 -3.82 -0.53 19.60
CA SER A 19 -2.98 0.66 19.50
C SER A 19 -2.24 0.72 18.15
N PRO A 20 -1.79 1.91 17.72
CA PRO A 20 -0.99 2.06 16.50
C PRO A 20 0.27 1.20 16.47
N GLN A 21 0.91 0.99 17.63
CA GLN A 21 2.09 0.14 17.76
C GLN A 21 1.76 -1.34 17.53
N GLU A 22 0.70 -1.84 18.15
CA GLU A 22 0.23 -3.22 17.96
C GLU A 22 -0.13 -3.48 16.50
N LEU A 23 -0.83 -2.53 15.86
CA LEU A 23 -1.11 -2.61 14.43
C LEU A 23 0.19 -2.69 13.60
N GLY A 24 1.21 -1.91 13.96
CA GLY A 24 2.52 -1.89 13.29
C GLY A 24 3.34 -3.18 13.45
N GLU A 25 3.03 -4.00 14.45
CA GLU A 25 3.62 -5.33 14.66
C GLU A 25 2.86 -6.44 13.93
N LEU A 26 1.61 -6.18 13.53
CA LEU A 26 0.79 -7.10 12.75
C LEU A 26 1.11 -7.07 11.25
N VAL A 27 1.66 -5.97 10.75
CA VAL A 27 2.10 -5.85 9.35
C VAL A 27 3.48 -6.49 9.17
N PRO A 28 3.65 -7.44 8.23
CA PRO A 28 4.96 -7.97 7.90
C PRO A 28 5.94 -6.86 7.47
N ARG A 29 7.19 -6.95 7.90
CA ARG A 29 8.26 -5.98 7.53
C ARG A 29 9.26 -6.55 6.53
N HIS A 30 9.36 -7.87 6.49
CA HIS A 30 10.21 -8.62 5.57
C HIS A 30 9.56 -9.99 5.35
N ARG A 31 10.02 -10.68 4.31
CA ARG A 31 9.60 -12.04 4.05
C ARG A 31 10.30 -13.01 5.01
N ASP A 32 9.53 -13.62 5.88
CA ASP A 32 9.94 -14.69 6.80
C ASP A 32 8.92 -15.84 6.80
N VAL A 33 9.15 -16.86 7.63
CA VAL A 33 8.26 -18.02 7.77
C VAL A 33 6.85 -17.60 8.24
N ARG A 34 6.74 -16.54 9.03
CA ARG A 34 5.45 -16.02 9.51
C ARG A 34 4.66 -15.42 8.35
N TYR A 35 5.31 -14.59 7.53
CA TYR A 35 4.74 -14.05 6.30
C TYR A 35 4.30 -15.18 5.36
N ASP A 36 5.15 -16.18 5.11
CA ASP A 36 4.82 -17.25 4.17
C ASP A 36 3.56 -18.04 4.62
N ARG A 37 3.37 -18.25 5.92
CA ARG A 37 2.14 -18.85 6.48
C ARG A 37 0.92 -17.95 6.30
N LEU A 38 1.05 -16.65 6.54
CA LEU A 38 -0.03 -15.69 6.34
C LEU A 38 -0.41 -15.59 4.86
N ALA A 39 0.56 -15.54 3.96
CA ALA A 39 0.33 -15.50 2.53
C ALA A 39 -0.37 -16.78 2.03
N ALA A 40 0.06 -17.97 2.51
CA ALA A 40 -0.58 -19.24 2.19
C ALA A 40 -2.05 -19.31 2.65
N ALA A 41 -2.42 -18.57 3.69
CA ALA A 41 -3.80 -18.45 4.17
C ALA A 41 -4.60 -17.32 3.50
N GLY A 42 -4.05 -16.63 2.49
CA GLY A 42 -4.69 -15.46 1.86
C GLY A 42 -4.78 -14.24 2.78
N LEU A 43 -4.03 -14.26 3.88
CA LEU A 43 -4.12 -13.31 4.98
C LEU A 43 -3.11 -12.15 4.83
N ALA A 44 -2.07 -12.32 4.02
CA ALA A 44 -1.12 -11.28 3.68
C ALA A 44 -0.79 -11.30 2.18
N LEU A 45 -0.52 -10.14 1.63
CA LEU A 45 0.02 -9.97 0.29
C LEU A 45 1.28 -9.11 0.38
N GLY A 46 2.27 -9.42 -0.43
CA GLY A 46 3.52 -8.67 -0.46
C GLY A 46 4.06 -8.60 -1.87
N VAL A 47 4.45 -7.39 -2.30
CA VAL A 47 5.03 -7.16 -3.61
C VAL A 47 6.46 -6.65 -3.50
N ARG A 48 7.22 -6.78 -4.58
CA ARG A 48 8.62 -6.35 -4.64
C ARG A 48 8.81 -5.32 -5.74
N ARG A 49 9.14 -4.10 -5.33
CA ARG A 49 9.48 -2.94 -6.16
C ARG A 49 8.37 -2.49 -7.12
N THR A 50 7.18 -3.07 -7.02
CA THR A 50 6.07 -2.78 -7.92
C THR A 50 5.02 -1.88 -7.28
N ALA A 51 4.98 -1.72 -5.96
CA ALA A 51 3.96 -0.90 -5.29
C ALA A 51 3.86 0.54 -5.85
N LEU A 52 5.00 1.23 -6.00
CA LEU A 52 5.04 2.56 -6.63
C LEU A 52 4.51 2.56 -8.06
N LEU A 53 4.90 1.56 -8.86
CA LEU A 53 4.47 1.44 -10.26
C LEU A 53 2.97 1.07 -10.36
N MET A 54 2.46 0.30 -9.40
CA MET A 54 1.05 -0.03 -9.26
C MET A 54 0.24 1.22 -8.90
N GLU A 55 0.70 2.05 -7.95
CA GLU A 55 0.04 3.34 -7.65
C GLU A 55 -0.05 4.18 -8.92
N LEU A 56 1.07 4.42 -9.59
CA LEU A 56 1.12 5.26 -10.80
C LEU A 56 0.18 4.73 -11.89
N ALA A 57 0.10 3.41 -12.10
CA ALA A 57 -0.82 2.82 -13.07
C ALA A 57 -2.30 3.09 -12.71
N LEU A 58 -2.63 3.15 -11.42
CA LEU A 58 -3.98 3.40 -10.94
C LEU A 58 -4.35 4.89 -10.89
N THR A 59 -3.37 5.79 -10.71
CA THR A 59 -3.61 7.22 -10.44
C THR A 59 -3.30 8.17 -11.61
N GLU A 60 -2.34 7.85 -12.49
CA GLU A 60 -1.90 8.75 -13.58
C GLU A 60 -2.68 8.55 -14.89
N ASN A 61 -3.81 7.84 -14.84
CA ASN A 61 -4.62 7.46 -16.00
C ASN A 61 -5.57 8.54 -16.53
N GLY A 62 -5.59 9.73 -15.93
CA GLY A 62 -6.54 10.79 -16.26
C GLY A 62 -8.01 10.41 -15.99
N LEU A 63 -8.28 9.19 -15.49
CA LEU A 63 -9.60 8.66 -15.21
C LEU A 63 -10.06 8.95 -13.78
N HIS A 64 -9.19 9.34 -12.86
CA HIS A 64 -9.60 9.67 -11.50
C HIS A 64 -8.65 10.66 -10.79
N PRO A 65 -9.05 11.94 -10.59
CA PRO A 65 -8.59 12.72 -9.43
C PRO A 65 -9.16 12.17 -8.10
N ASP A 66 -9.84 11.02 -8.14
CA ASP A 66 -10.54 10.42 -7.01
C ASP A 66 -9.53 9.82 -6.01
N PRO A 67 -9.55 10.29 -4.75
CA PRO A 67 -8.83 9.70 -3.63
C PRO A 67 -8.95 8.16 -3.55
N ALA A 68 -10.05 7.58 -4.07
CA ALA A 68 -10.30 6.14 -4.09
C ALA A 68 -9.24 5.33 -4.85
N ALA A 69 -8.63 5.88 -5.92
CA ALA A 69 -7.63 5.17 -6.71
C ALA A 69 -6.31 4.91 -5.94
N ARG A 70 -6.07 5.71 -4.89
CA ARG A 70 -4.91 5.57 -4.00
C ARG A 70 -5.18 4.64 -2.82
N LEU A 71 -6.44 4.40 -2.48
CA LEU A 71 -6.81 3.56 -1.34
C LEU A 71 -6.15 2.17 -1.40
N PRO A 72 -6.14 1.44 -2.53
CA PRO A 72 -5.61 0.09 -2.55
C PRO A 72 -4.12 -0.01 -2.28
N VAL A 73 -3.34 1.01 -2.63
CA VAL A 73 -1.87 0.96 -2.54
C VAL A 73 -1.35 1.72 -1.33
N TYR A 74 -1.87 2.91 -1.06
CA TYR A 74 -1.38 3.76 0.04
C TYR A 74 -2.48 4.30 0.93
N GLY A 75 -3.72 3.84 0.78
CA GLY A 75 -4.78 4.18 1.72
C GLY A 75 -5.40 5.57 1.58
N GLY A 76 -5.13 6.27 0.49
CA GLY A 76 -5.65 7.61 0.22
C GLY A 76 -4.55 8.65 0.05
N PRO A 77 -4.90 9.94 -0.12
CA PRO A 77 -3.90 10.99 -0.30
C PRO A 77 -3.00 11.08 0.93
N PRO A 78 -1.67 11.20 0.75
CA PRO A 78 -0.80 11.55 1.86
C PRO A 78 -1.28 12.89 2.41
N GLY A 79 -1.53 12.98 3.73
CA GLY A 79 -1.65 14.28 4.38
C GLY A 79 -0.47 15.13 3.93
N ARG A 80 -0.74 16.27 3.26
CA ARG A 80 0.27 17.10 2.61
C ARG A 80 1.48 17.29 3.55
N PRO A 81 2.68 16.80 3.19
CA PRO A 81 3.87 17.23 3.91
C PRO A 81 4.11 18.70 3.53
N GLY A 82 4.00 19.61 4.51
CA GLY A 82 4.59 20.94 4.39
C GLY A 82 3.66 22.16 4.28
N ARG A 83 2.37 22.10 4.65
CA ARG A 83 1.65 23.34 4.99
C ARG A 83 1.36 23.36 6.49
N PRO A 84 2.00 24.24 7.28
CA PRO A 84 1.57 24.51 8.64
C PRO A 84 0.13 25.02 8.53
N GLY A 85 -0.83 24.21 8.98
CA GLY A 85 -2.14 24.75 9.32
C GLY A 85 -1.97 25.75 10.46
N PRO A 86 -2.85 26.77 10.57
CA PRO A 86 -2.86 27.59 11.78
C PRO A 86 -2.97 26.65 13.00
N PRO A 87 -2.28 26.95 14.12
CA PRO A 87 -2.28 26.10 15.28
C PRO A 87 -3.73 25.90 15.76
N GLY A 88 -4.29 24.74 15.44
CA GLY A 88 -5.52 24.27 16.03
C GLY A 88 -5.25 23.85 17.47
N PRO A 89 -6.28 23.83 18.33
CA PRO A 89 -6.13 23.31 19.68
C PRO A 89 -5.56 21.88 19.61
N PRO A 90 -4.72 21.46 20.57
CA PRO A 90 -4.12 20.13 20.58
C PRO A 90 -5.22 19.08 20.69
N GLY A 91 -5.60 18.50 19.55
CA GLY A 91 -6.39 17.28 19.46
C GLY A 91 -5.47 16.06 19.55
N PRO A 92 -5.97 14.91 20.01
CA PRO A 92 -5.15 13.71 20.24
C PRO A 92 -4.52 13.09 18.98
N ASP A 93 -4.92 13.52 17.76
CA ASP A 93 -4.55 12.84 16.51
C ASP A 93 -3.66 13.69 15.58
N GLY A 94 -2.82 14.53 16.17
CA GLY A 94 -1.97 15.51 15.48
C GLY A 94 -0.54 15.03 15.20
N ALA A 95 -0.35 13.88 14.55
CA ALA A 95 0.85 13.50 13.80
C ALA A 95 0.62 12.12 13.20
N ALA A 96 0.78 11.96 11.88
CA ALA A 96 1.10 10.64 11.35
C ALA A 96 2.51 10.30 11.88
N ALA A 97 2.56 9.72 13.08
CA ALA A 97 3.79 9.28 13.69
C ALA A 97 4.48 8.31 12.72
N ALA A 98 5.74 8.58 12.41
CA ALA A 98 6.56 7.71 11.59
C ALA A 98 6.51 6.28 12.19
N GLY A 99 5.95 5.32 11.45
CA GLY A 99 5.85 3.92 11.87
C GLY A 99 4.43 3.40 12.16
N VAL A 100 3.38 4.23 12.10
CA VAL A 100 1.99 3.76 12.18
C VAL A 100 1.57 3.17 10.83
N PRO A 101 1.17 1.89 10.75
CA PRO A 101 0.66 1.33 9.51
C PRO A 101 -0.66 2.01 9.17
N LEU A 102 -0.89 2.22 7.88
CA LEU A 102 -2.17 2.75 7.46
C LEU A 102 -3.24 1.67 7.58
N VAL A 103 -4.42 2.07 8.06
CA VAL A 103 -5.58 1.20 8.23
C VAL A 103 -6.67 1.58 7.24
N LEU A 104 -7.08 0.63 6.41
CA LEU A 104 -8.32 0.69 5.66
C LEU A 104 -9.41 -0.02 6.44
N ARG A 105 -10.45 0.71 6.82
CA ARG A 105 -11.66 0.16 7.43
C ARG A 105 -12.46 -0.66 6.42
N PRO A 106 -13.32 -1.59 6.85
CA PRO A 106 -14.09 -2.47 5.94
C PRO A 106 -14.80 -1.71 4.82
N GLU A 107 -15.33 -0.52 5.10
CA GLU A 107 -16.02 0.32 4.12
C GLU A 107 -15.06 0.83 3.03
N GLN A 108 -13.84 1.22 3.44
CA GLN A 108 -12.79 1.65 2.52
C GLN A 108 -12.22 0.47 1.72
N VAL A 109 -12.14 -0.71 2.34
CA VAL A 109 -11.76 -1.97 1.66
C VAL A 109 -12.81 -2.32 0.60
N ALA A 110 -14.11 -2.19 0.91
CA ALA A 110 -15.18 -2.41 -0.06
C ALA A 110 -15.12 -1.43 -1.24
N ALA A 111 -14.86 -0.15 -0.96
CA ALA A 111 -14.67 0.86 -2.01
C ALA A 111 -13.45 0.56 -2.91
N ALA A 112 -12.31 0.22 -2.30
CA ALA A 112 -11.11 -0.19 -3.02
C ALA A 112 -11.34 -1.45 -3.87
N ALA A 113 -12.04 -2.45 -3.32
CA ALA A 113 -12.39 -3.68 -4.03
C ALA A 113 -13.31 -3.40 -5.23
N ALA A 114 -14.32 -2.54 -5.07
CA ALA A 114 -15.22 -2.15 -6.16
C ALA A 114 -14.46 -1.45 -7.31
N PHE A 115 -13.58 -0.50 -6.96
CA PHE A 115 -12.73 0.18 -7.92
C PHE A 115 -11.83 -0.78 -8.71
N LEU A 116 -11.12 -1.67 -8.02
CA LEU A 116 -10.23 -2.65 -8.66
C LEU A 116 -11.00 -3.64 -9.55
N ARG A 117 -12.24 -3.99 -9.19
CA ARG A 117 -13.10 -4.88 -9.99
C ARG A 117 -13.53 -4.23 -11.31
N GLY A 118 -13.85 -2.94 -11.27
CA GLY A 118 -14.27 -2.16 -12.45
C GLY A 118 -13.12 -1.74 -13.36
N SER A 119 -11.87 -1.88 -12.90
CA SER A 119 -10.69 -1.39 -13.61
C SER A 119 -10.17 -2.37 -14.66
N ALA A 120 -9.92 -1.88 -15.88
CA ALA A 120 -9.22 -2.61 -16.93
C ALA A 120 -7.69 -2.57 -16.69
N LEU A 121 -7.20 -3.27 -15.67
CA LEU A 121 -5.81 -3.19 -15.16
C LEU A 121 -4.72 -3.30 -16.25
N GLY A 122 -4.93 -4.16 -17.25
CA GLY A 122 -4.00 -4.31 -18.38
C GLY A 122 -3.94 -3.08 -19.28
N GLU A 123 -5.08 -2.42 -19.52
CA GLU A 123 -5.12 -1.17 -20.29
C GLU A 123 -4.51 -0.01 -19.50
N LEU A 124 -4.75 0.05 -18.20
CA LEU A 124 -4.16 1.07 -17.33
C LEU A 124 -2.62 1.05 -17.41
N VAL A 125 -2.02 -0.13 -17.26
CA VAL A 125 -0.56 -0.29 -17.39
C VAL A 125 -0.06 0.07 -18.79
N ARG A 126 -0.80 -0.32 -19.84
CA ARG A 126 -0.44 0.04 -21.22
C ARG A 126 -0.48 1.54 -21.49
N GLN A 127 -1.56 2.20 -21.10
CA GLN A 127 -1.74 3.65 -21.28
C GLN A 127 -0.67 4.44 -20.52
N GLN A 128 -0.22 3.93 -19.36
CA GLN A 128 0.80 4.56 -18.53
C GLN A 128 2.23 4.14 -18.83
N ALA A 129 2.47 3.32 -19.87
CA ALA A 129 3.80 2.76 -20.15
C ALA A 129 4.91 3.82 -20.23
N ALA A 130 4.64 5.00 -20.78
CA ALA A 130 5.62 6.08 -20.86
C ALA A 130 5.97 6.70 -19.49
N VAL A 131 4.98 6.87 -18.60
CA VAL A 131 5.19 7.36 -17.23
C VAL A 131 5.95 6.31 -16.42
N LEU A 132 5.50 5.05 -16.49
CA LEU A 132 6.14 3.93 -15.80
C LEU A 132 7.59 3.74 -16.27
N ALA A 133 7.84 3.82 -17.58
CA ALA A 133 9.19 3.72 -18.12
C ALA A 133 10.13 4.83 -17.61
N ARG A 134 9.62 6.06 -17.55
CA ARG A 134 10.36 7.20 -17.00
C ARG A 134 10.69 6.99 -15.53
N THR A 135 9.72 6.55 -14.73
CA THR A 135 9.93 6.26 -13.30
C THR A 135 10.97 5.15 -13.11
N VAL A 136 10.88 4.07 -13.89
CA VAL A 136 11.89 2.99 -13.84
C VAL A 136 13.29 3.52 -14.14
N ALA A 137 13.42 4.40 -15.14
CA ALA A 137 14.71 5.00 -15.51
C ALA A 137 15.27 5.96 -14.44
N THR A 138 14.42 6.72 -13.74
CA THR A 138 14.86 7.75 -12.78
C THR A 138 15.04 7.23 -11.35
N GLN A 139 14.32 6.18 -10.96
CA GLN A 139 14.32 5.65 -9.58
C GLN A 139 15.33 4.52 -9.34
N GLY A 140 16.31 4.32 -10.25
CA GLY A 140 17.41 3.38 -10.05
C GLY A 140 16.99 1.91 -10.04
N PHE A 141 15.92 1.55 -10.75
CA PHE A 141 15.52 0.16 -10.92
C PHE A 141 16.62 -0.66 -11.64
N PRO A 142 16.76 -1.96 -11.31
CA PRO A 142 17.92 -2.75 -11.74
C PRO A 142 17.93 -3.08 -13.24
N THR A 143 16.78 -2.93 -13.91
CA THR A 143 16.62 -3.22 -15.34
C THR A 143 15.73 -2.16 -15.98
N PRO A 144 15.95 -1.82 -17.25
CA PRO A 144 15.08 -0.91 -17.98
C PRO A 144 13.64 -1.43 -18.07
N TRP A 145 12.72 -0.52 -18.34
CA TRP A 145 11.32 -0.86 -18.64
C TRP A 145 11.22 -1.84 -19.81
N SER A 146 10.33 -2.82 -19.69
CA SER A 146 10.11 -3.86 -20.68
C SER A 146 8.69 -4.42 -20.57
N GLU A 147 8.29 -5.23 -21.55
CA GLU A 147 7.02 -5.97 -21.49
C GLU A 147 6.96 -6.92 -20.28
N ALA A 148 8.10 -7.46 -19.83
CA ALA A 148 8.16 -8.27 -18.62
C ALA A 148 7.82 -7.46 -17.36
N TRP A 149 8.24 -6.19 -17.29
CA TRP A 149 7.82 -5.27 -16.23
C TRP A 149 6.31 -5.01 -16.28
N ALA A 150 5.78 -4.72 -17.47
CA ALA A 150 4.34 -4.48 -17.64
C ALA A 150 3.52 -5.71 -17.23
N ALA A 151 3.89 -6.90 -17.69
CA ALA A 151 3.22 -8.16 -17.34
C ALA A 151 3.27 -8.43 -15.84
N ARG A 152 4.41 -8.16 -15.19
CA ARG A 152 4.56 -8.30 -13.73
C ARG A 152 3.65 -7.35 -12.96
N ILE A 153 3.60 -6.07 -13.34
CA ILE A 153 2.73 -5.09 -12.67
C ILE A 153 1.26 -5.49 -12.82
N VAL A 154 0.86 -5.95 -14.01
CA VAL A 154 -0.50 -6.45 -14.24
C VAL A 154 -0.82 -7.67 -13.37
N ALA A 155 0.13 -8.59 -13.19
CA ALA A 155 -0.03 -9.74 -12.29
C ALA A 155 -0.20 -9.27 -10.84
N ASP A 156 0.70 -8.41 -10.35
CA ASP A 156 0.64 -7.90 -8.97
C ASP A 156 -0.67 -7.09 -8.72
N LEU A 157 -1.17 -6.35 -9.70
CA LEU A 157 -2.47 -5.66 -9.62
C LEU A 157 -3.66 -6.62 -9.58
N ARG A 158 -3.57 -7.78 -10.25
CA ARG A 158 -4.61 -8.82 -10.18
C ARG A 158 -4.59 -9.50 -8.82
N ASP A 159 -3.41 -9.82 -8.30
CA ASP A 159 -3.26 -10.37 -6.94
C ASP A 159 -3.81 -9.39 -5.90
N LEU A 160 -3.55 -8.08 -6.06
CA LEU A 160 -4.11 -7.04 -5.20
C LEU A 160 -5.64 -6.97 -5.31
N ARG A 161 -6.20 -7.06 -6.51
CA ARG A 161 -7.66 -7.07 -6.72
C ARG A 161 -8.32 -8.25 -6.03
N ASP A 162 -7.76 -9.44 -6.20
CA ASP A 162 -8.32 -10.66 -5.62
C ASP A 162 -8.18 -10.60 -4.09
N PHE A 163 -7.05 -10.10 -3.57
CA PHE A 163 -6.86 -9.83 -2.15
C PHE A 163 -7.89 -8.83 -1.58
N PHE A 164 -8.19 -7.73 -2.27
CA PHE A 164 -9.19 -6.78 -1.78
C PHE A 164 -10.62 -7.32 -1.91
N ALA A 165 -10.91 -8.14 -2.93
CA ALA A 165 -12.21 -8.78 -3.11
C ALA A 165 -12.53 -9.73 -1.95
N ASP A 166 -11.59 -10.58 -1.58
CA ASP A 166 -11.78 -11.51 -0.45
C ASP A 166 -11.85 -10.77 0.89
N ALA A 167 -11.05 -9.71 1.09
CA ALA A 167 -11.11 -8.90 2.31
C ALA A 167 -12.47 -8.20 2.46
N ALA A 168 -12.99 -7.63 1.37
CA ALA A 168 -14.32 -7.02 1.35
C ALA A 168 -15.43 -8.04 1.62
N ALA A 169 -15.33 -9.24 1.04
CA ALA A 169 -16.31 -10.31 1.27
C ALA A 169 -16.32 -10.79 2.73
N ALA A 170 -15.18 -10.77 3.41
CA ALA A 170 -15.06 -11.15 4.82
C ALA A 170 -15.42 -10.03 5.81
N GLY A 171 -15.59 -8.79 5.35
CA GLY A 171 -15.73 -7.62 6.23
C GLY A 171 -14.44 -7.28 6.98
N ASP A 172 -13.30 -7.60 6.38
CA ASP A 172 -11.98 -7.37 6.96
C ASP A 172 -11.52 -5.93 6.74
N ALA A 173 -10.76 -5.42 7.71
CA ALA A 173 -9.90 -4.26 7.53
C ALA A 173 -8.56 -4.68 6.89
N VAL A 174 -7.89 -3.76 6.22
CA VAL A 174 -6.57 -3.99 5.62
C VAL A 174 -5.56 -3.01 6.19
N LEU A 175 -4.47 -3.53 6.74
CA LEU A 175 -3.30 -2.77 7.13
C LEU A 175 -2.32 -2.71 5.96
N VAL A 176 -1.75 -1.52 5.72
CA VAL A 176 -0.77 -1.24 4.67
C VAL A 176 0.54 -0.81 5.32
N GLY A 177 1.64 -1.44 4.94
CA GLY A 177 2.98 -1.10 5.43
C GLY A 177 4.03 -1.05 4.32
N ASP A 178 4.83 0.02 4.35
CA ASP A 178 6.09 0.12 3.58
C ASP A 178 7.24 -0.47 4.39
N ALA A 179 8.01 -1.37 3.79
CA ALA A 179 9.19 -1.94 4.43
C ALA A 179 10.28 -0.89 4.68
N GLU A 180 10.39 0.16 3.83
CA GLU A 180 11.38 1.22 4.00
C GLU A 180 11.03 2.21 5.12
N ARG A 181 9.75 2.41 5.44
CA ARG A 181 9.33 3.31 6.53
C ARG A 181 9.68 2.78 7.92
N ALA A 182 9.92 1.47 8.06
CA ALA A 182 10.31 0.86 9.33
C ALA A 182 11.80 1.05 9.67
N VAL A 183 12.66 1.37 8.70
CA VAL A 183 14.11 1.49 8.90
C VAL A 183 14.51 2.86 9.45
N GLN A 184 13.78 3.92 9.10
CA GLN A 184 14.11 5.28 9.56
C GLN A 184 13.81 5.54 11.05
N GLY A 185 12.93 4.73 11.67
CA GLY A 185 12.54 4.87 13.08
C GLY A 185 13.58 4.35 14.08
N ASN A 186 14.58 3.57 13.63
CA ASN A 186 15.55 2.92 14.52
C ASN A 186 16.95 3.57 14.50
N SER A 187 17.13 4.68 13.78
CA SER A 187 18.43 5.35 13.62
C SER A 187 18.62 6.56 14.55
N GLY A 188 17.65 6.85 15.44
CA GLY A 188 17.66 8.02 16.33
C GLY A 188 18.26 7.79 17.72
N GLY A 189 19.00 6.69 17.94
CA GLY A 189 19.45 6.27 19.26
C GLY A 189 20.92 5.91 19.34
N ALA A 190 21.81 6.71 18.74
CA ALA A 190 23.23 6.68 19.08
C ALA A 190 23.91 7.98 18.63
N ARG A 191 24.22 8.87 19.58
CA ARG A 191 25.52 9.53 19.71
C ARG A 191 25.54 10.44 20.94
N SER A 192 26.40 10.02 21.87
CA SER A 192 27.22 10.79 22.82
C SER A 192 26.55 11.65 23.87
#